data_AF-L0HRQ8-F1
#
_entry.id   AF-L0HRQ8-F1
#
_cell.length_a   1.000
_cell.length_b   1.000
_cell.length_c   1.000
_cell.angle_alpha   90.00
_cell.angle_beta   90.00
_cell.angle_gamma   90.00
#
_symmetry.space_group_name_H-M   'P 1'
#
loop_
_entity.id
_entity.type
_entity.pdbx_description
1 polymer ?
#
loop_
_entity_poly.entity_id
_entity_poly.type
_entity_poly.pdbx_seq_one_letter_code
_entity_poly.pdbx_strand_id
1 'polypeptide(L)'
;KEEFDNYFKKLLPISHDLKTKHVVPLKTHLDDNKIKPKEDVLSYPEHRDYREWDILLPPKDQGMCGSCWAFASVANYEALFAKKYAILPISFSEQQVVDCSSDNFGCDGGHPFLSFLYFLNNGVCFGDQYEYKAHDDFFCLSYRCGYKGRLKKIGNAYPYELIMALNEVGPITVNVGVSDEFVLYSGGIFEGPCSPELNHSVLLVGYGKVKKSLAFEDSHT
;
A
#
# COMPACT_ATOMS: atom_id res chain seq x y z
N LYS A 1 24.78 -16.72 2.45
CA LYS A 1 23.52 -17.44 2.78
C LYS A 1 22.64 -16.53 3.63
N GLU A 2 23.09 -16.13 4.82
CA GLU A 2 22.40 -15.13 5.68
C GLU A 2 22.17 -13.76 5.00
N GLU A 3 23.13 -13.23 4.22
CA GLU A 3 22.93 -12.01 3.42
C GLU A 3 21.88 -12.16 2.31
N PHE A 4 21.76 -13.36 1.73
CA PHE A 4 20.79 -13.66 0.67
C PHE A 4 19.40 -13.87 1.28
N ASP A 5 19.33 -14.57 2.42
CA ASP A 5 18.10 -14.76 3.20
C ASP A 5 17.61 -13.44 3.80
N ASN A 6 18.50 -12.48 4.07
CA ASN A 6 18.17 -11.13 4.54
C ASN A 6 17.91 -10.13 3.40
N TYR A 7 18.36 -10.40 2.16
CA TYR A 7 18.09 -9.54 1.00
C TYR A 7 16.58 -9.45 0.72
N PHE A 8 15.88 -10.58 0.85
CA PHE A 8 14.44 -10.71 0.66
C PHE A 8 13.61 -10.24 1.87
N LYS A 9 14.25 -10.00 3.02
CA LYS A 9 13.63 -9.33 4.17
C LYS A 9 13.61 -7.80 4.05
N LYS A 10 14.23 -7.25 3.01
CA LYS A 10 14.27 -5.81 2.73
C LYS A 10 13.51 -5.51 1.47
N LEU A 11 12.96 -4.31 1.39
CA LEU A 11 12.34 -3.86 0.15
C LEU A 11 13.33 -3.79 -1.00
N LEU A 12 12.88 -4.18 -2.19
CA LEU A 12 13.68 -4.10 -3.39
C LEU A 12 14.09 -2.65 -3.70
N PRO A 13 15.36 -2.40 -4.05
CA PRO A 13 15.80 -1.08 -4.45
C PRO A 13 15.17 -0.71 -5.81
N ILE A 14 14.63 0.50 -5.89
CA ILE A 14 14.07 1.05 -7.13
C ILE A 14 15.06 2.03 -7.75
N SER A 15 15.43 1.82 -9.01
CA SER A 15 16.36 2.70 -9.72
C SER A 15 15.82 4.12 -9.83
N HIS A 16 16.74 5.10 -9.76
CA HIS A 16 16.38 6.51 -9.85
C HIS A 16 15.69 6.85 -11.18
N ASP A 17 16.20 6.29 -12.29
CA ASP A 17 15.64 6.52 -13.63
C ASP A 17 14.19 6.04 -13.77
N LEU A 18 13.85 4.89 -13.17
CA LEU A 18 12.47 4.40 -13.17
C LEU A 18 11.54 5.35 -12.42
N LYS A 19 11.98 5.86 -11.25
CA LYS A 19 11.19 6.83 -10.49
C LYS A 19 10.98 8.11 -11.29
N THR A 20 12.06 8.69 -11.81
CA THR A 20 12.01 9.95 -12.57
C THR A 20 11.13 9.84 -13.82
N LYS A 21 11.09 8.67 -14.47
CA LYS A 21 10.29 8.45 -15.67
C LYS A 21 8.79 8.25 -15.41
N HIS A 22 8.43 7.56 -14.32
CA HIS A 22 7.07 7.07 -14.13
C HIS A 22 6.29 7.73 -12.99
N VAL A 23 6.98 8.43 -12.08
CA VAL A 23 6.37 9.04 -10.90
C VAL A 23 5.99 10.48 -11.18
N VAL A 24 4.76 10.84 -10.82
CA VAL A 24 4.25 12.21 -10.79
C VAL A 24 4.31 12.71 -9.35
N PRO A 25 5.12 13.76 -9.05
CA PRO A 25 5.14 14.38 -7.74
C PRO A 25 3.76 14.86 -7.30
N LEU A 26 3.45 14.75 -6.00
CA LEU A 26 2.18 15.23 -5.44
C LEU A 26 1.90 16.68 -5.86
N LYS A 27 2.89 17.58 -5.74
CA LYS A 27 2.76 18.97 -6.18
C LYS A 27 2.27 19.10 -7.63
N THR A 28 2.91 18.37 -8.55
CA THR A 28 2.52 18.34 -9.96
C THR A 28 1.10 17.80 -10.14
N HIS A 29 0.72 16.77 -9.38
CA HIS A 29 -0.65 16.25 -9.41
C HIS A 29 -1.67 17.29 -8.94
N LEU A 30 -1.39 18.03 -7.87
CA LEU A 30 -2.28 19.08 -7.36
C LEU A 30 -2.42 20.23 -8.37
N ASP A 31 -1.30 20.68 -8.95
CA ASP A 31 -1.26 21.72 -9.97
C ASP A 31 -2.06 21.31 -11.23
N ASP A 32 -1.83 20.09 -11.75
CA ASP A 32 -2.54 19.52 -12.91
C ASP A 32 -4.07 19.50 -12.70
N ASN A 33 -4.51 19.28 -11.46
CA ASN A 33 -5.93 19.17 -11.09
C ASN A 33 -6.50 20.46 -10.51
N LYS A 34 -5.74 21.56 -10.50
CA LYS A 34 -6.13 22.87 -9.93
C LYS A 34 -6.57 22.79 -8.47
N ILE A 35 -5.98 21.86 -7.71
CA ILE A 35 -6.21 21.70 -6.27
C ILE A 35 -5.28 22.66 -5.54
N LYS A 36 -5.85 23.52 -4.70
CA LYS A 36 -5.07 24.41 -3.82
C LYS A 36 -4.99 23.76 -2.44
N PRO A 37 -3.88 23.09 -2.09
CA PRO A 37 -3.74 22.49 -0.78
C PRO A 37 -3.68 23.58 0.29
N LYS A 38 -4.01 23.21 1.53
CA LYS A 38 -3.77 24.08 2.68
C LYS A 38 -2.26 24.23 2.89
N GLU A 39 -1.80 25.47 3.12
CA GLU A 39 -0.38 25.77 3.31
C GLU A 39 0.19 25.16 4.60
N ASP A 40 -0.61 25.13 5.65
CA ASP A 40 -0.25 24.54 6.95
C ASP A 40 -0.95 23.20 7.15
N VAL A 41 -0.17 22.19 7.56
CA VAL A 41 -0.67 20.87 7.96
C VAL A 41 -1.73 20.98 9.06
N LEU A 42 -1.58 21.93 9.98
CA LEU A 42 -2.53 22.18 11.07
C LEU A 42 -3.89 22.70 10.59
N SER A 43 -3.97 23.17 9.34
CA SER A 43 -5.23 23.60 8.76
C SER A 43 -6.07 22.42 8.26
N TYR A 44 -5.52 21.22 8.10
CA TYR A 44 -6.29 20.01 7.79
C TYR A 44 -7.13 19.56 9.00
N PRO A 45 -8.22 18.78 8.78
CA PRO A 45 -8.98 18.18 9.87
C PRO A 45 -8.08 17.38 10.81
N GLU A 46 -8.39 17.35 12.10
CA GLU A 46 -7.61 16.58 13.09
C GLU A 46 -7.74 15.06 12.93
N HIS A 47 -8.77 14.61 12.22
CA HIS A 47 -9.02 13.21 11.91
C HIS A 47 -9.44 13.05 10.45
N ARG A 48 -9.04 11.94 9.85
CA ARG A 48 -9.54 11.45 8.57
C ARG A 48 -9.45 9.95 8.58
N ASP A 49 -10.57 9.28 8.34
CA ASP A 49 -10.63 7.82 8.35
C ASP A 49 -11.41 7.30 7.14
N TYR A 50 -10.70 6.69 6.20
CA TYR A 50 -11.33 6.11 5.01
C TYR A 50 -12.13 4.84 5.31
N ARG A 51 -12.08 4.29 6.53
CA ARG A 51 -12.94 3.18 6.96
C ARG A 51 -14.38 3.62 7.19
N GLU A 52 -14.61 4.90 7.41
CA GLU A 52 -15.96 5.49 7.51
C GLU A 52 -16.59 5.73 6.13
N TRP A 53 -15.86 5.41 5.06
CA TRP A 53 -16.23 5.68 3.67
C TRP A 53 -16.41 4.35 2.93
N ASP A 54 -17.36 4.28 2.00
CA ASP A 54 -17.61 3.09 1.17
C ASP A 54 -16.59 2.93 0.02
N ILE A 55 -15.30 3.04 0.35
CA ILE A 55 -14.20 2.92 -0.62
C ILE A 55 -13.16 1.87 -0.26
N LEU A 56 -13.21 1.28 0.95
CA LEU A 56 -12.27 0.26 1.38
C LEU A 56 -12.93 -1.12 1.38
N LEU A 57 -12.23 -2.10 0.83
CA LEU A 57 -12.57 -3.51 1.03
C LEU A 57 -12.06 -4.00 2.39
N PRO A 58 -12.66 -5.08 2.95
CA PRO A 58 -12.17 -5.69 4.18
C PRO A 58 -10.68 -6.08 4.09
N PRO A 59 -9.96 -6.07 5.23
CA PRO A 59 -8.60 -6.59 5.28
C PRO A 59 -8.52 -8.02 4.76
N LYS A 60 -7.44 -8.34 4.05
CA LYS A 60 -7.15 -9.67 3.49
C LYS A 60 -5.91 -10.26 4.14
N ASP A 61 -5.68 -11.55 3.96
CA ASP A 61 -4.57 -12.31 4.54
C ASP A 61 -3.59 -12.78 3.45
N GLN A 62 -2.31 -12.44 3.60
CA GLN A 62 -1.23 -12.87 2.71
C GLN A 62 -0.68 -14.26 3.06
N GLY A 63 -1.09 -14.85 4.18
CA GLY A 63 -0.59 -16.14 4.66
C GLY A 63 0.95 -16.16 4.80
N MET A 64 1.55 -17.30 4.48
CA MET A 64 2.99 -17.54 4.61
C MET A 64 3.81 -17.09 3.38
N CYS A 65 3.26 -16.18 2.57
CA CYS A 65 3.92 -15.63 1.39
C CYS A 65 4.36 -14.19 1.66
N GLY A 66 5.58 -13.81 1.24
CA GLY A 66 6.12 -12.45 1.35
C GLY A 66 5.49 -11.43 0.40
N SER A 67 4.18 -11.52 0.13
CA SER A 67 3.48 -10.73 -0.88
C SER A 67 2.85 -9.44 -0.36
N CYS A 68 3.25 -8.91 0.80
CA CYS A 68 2.70 -7.66 1.35
C CYS A 68 2.70 -6.49 0.35
N TRP A 69 3.72 -6.43 -0.50
CA TRP A 69 3.88 -5.46 -1.58
C TRP A 69 2.76 -5.54 -2.64
N ALA A 70 2.22 -6.73 -2.91
CA ALA A 70 1.10 -6.94 -3.81
C ALA A 70 -0.21 -6.51 -3.16
N PHE A 71 -0.46 -6.94 -1.92
CA PHE A 71 -1.66 -6.58 -1.14
C PHE A 71 -1.79 -5.07 -0.95
N ALA A 72 -0.70 -4.41 -0.54
CA ALA A 72 -0.72 -2.97 -0.31
C ALA A 72 -0.98 -2.17 -1.61
N SER A 73 -0.46 -2.65 -2.75
CA SER A 73 -0.72 -2.04 -4.06
C SER A 73 -2.13 -2.29 -4.57
N VAL A 74 -2.64 -3.52 -4.43
CA VAL A 74 -4.00 -3.89 -4.83
C VAL A 74 -5.02 -3.11 -4.00
N ALA A 75 -4.87 -3.07 -2.68
CA ALA A 75 -5.76 -2.32 -1.80
C ALA A 75 -5.76 -0.80 -2.10
N ASN A 76 -4.61 -0.24 -2.46
CA ASN A 76 -4.54 1.15 -2.91
C ASN A 76 -5.30 1.36 -4.23
N TYR A 77 -5.11 0.47 -5.20
CA TYR A 77 -5.80 0.53 -6.48
C TYR A 77 -7.31 0.38 -6.32
N GLU A 78 -7.77 -0.57 -5.50
CA GLU A 78 -9.17 -0.77 -5.12
C GLU A 78 -9.77 0.50 -4.51
N ALA A 79 -9.09 1.12 -3.54
CA ALA A 79 -9.57 2.32 -2.88
C ALA A 79 -9.69 3.52 -3.81
N LEU A 80 -8.69 3.74 -4.66
CA LEU A 80 -8.71 4.83 -5.65
C LEU A 80 -9.70 4.54 -6.79
N PHE A 81 -9.91 3.27 -7.15
CA PHE A 81 -10.96 2.87 -8.08
C PHE A 81 -12.33 3.22 -7.52
N ALA A 82 -12.61 2.82 -6.27
CA ALA A 82 -13.88 3.11 -5.61
C ALA A 82 -14.13 4.62 -5.46
N LYS A 83 -13.10 5.38 -5.04
CA LYS A 83 -13.18 6.85 -4.96
C LYS A 83 -13.48 7.49 -6.32
N LYS A 84 -12.86 7.00 -7.41
CA LYS A 84 -13.01 7.60 -8.75
C LYS A 84 -14.35 7.28 -9.40
N TYR A 85 -14.80 6.03 -9.29
CA TYR A 85 -15.99 5.54 -9.98
C TYR A 85 -17.24 5.54 -9.10
N ALA A 86 -17.11 5.89 -7.82
CA ALA A 86 -18.18 5.82 -6.82
C ALA A 86 -18.82 4.43 -6.71
N ILE A 87 -18.01 3.38 -6.93
CA ILE A 87 -18.44 1.98 -6.91
C ILE A 87 -17.33 1.13 -6.27
N LEU A 88 -17.67 0.42 -5.20
CA LEU A 88 -16.76 -0.55 -4.57
C LEU A 88 -16.61 -1.78 -5.49
N PRO A 89 -15.37 -2.13 -5.93
CA PRO A 89 -15.18 -3.27 -6.83
C PRO A 89 -15.32 -4.62 -6.11
N ILE A 90 -15.61 -5.68 -6.87
CA ILE A 90 -15.48 -7.08 -6.42
C ILE A 90 -13.99 -7.43 -6.49
N SER A 91 -13.16 -6.80 -5.65
CA SER A 91 -11.72 -7.02 -5.43
C SER A 91 -10.78 -7.31 -6.63
N PHE A 92 -9.62 -6.68 -6.70
CA PHE A 92 -8.59 -7.04 -7.69
C PHE A 92 -7.69 -8.18 -7.18
N SER A 93 -7.06 -8.92 -8.10
CA SER A 93 -6.29 -10.13 -7.79
C SER A 93 -4.87 -9.82 -7.34
N GLU A 94 -4.54 -10.08 -6.08
CA GLU A 94 -3.15 -10.13 -5.60
C GLU A 94 -2.35 -11.25 -6.26
N GLN A 95 -2.96 -12.40 -6.52
CA GLN A 95 -2.27 -13.56 -7.09
C GLN A 95 -1.67 -13.27 -8.45
N GLN A 96 -2.43 -12.61 -9.33
CA GLN A 96 -1.91 -12.21 -10.62
C GLN A 96 -0.70 -11.28 -10.44
N VAL A 97 -0.72 -10.37 -9.46
CA VAL A 97 0.41 -9.48 -9.21
C VAL A 97 1.63 -10.28 -8.77
N VAL A 98 1.45 -11.23 -7.86
CA VAL A 98 2.49 -12.16 -7.39
C VAL A 98 3.09 -12.95 -8.56
N ASP A 99 2.26 -13.55 -9.42
CA ASP A 99 2.71 -14.43 -10.51
C ASP A 99 3.26 -13.66 -11.73
N CYS A 100 2.76 -12.45 -11.99
CA CYS A 100 2.97 -11.78 -13.28
C CYS A 100 3.81 -10.49 -13.20
N SER A 101 3.99 -9.90 -12.02
CA SER A 101 4.86 -8.72 -11.86
C SER A 101 6.32 -9.16 -11.86
N SER A 102 6.88 -9.49 -13.02
CA SER A 102 8.22 -10.09 -13.17
C SER A 102 9.40 -9.24 -12.65
N ASP A 103 9.19 -7.94 -12.40
CA ASP A 103 10.19 -7.08 -11.76
C ASP A 103 10.22 -7.25 -10.23
N ASN A 104 9.21 -7.91 -9.65
CA ASN A 104 9.16 -8.38 -8.26
C ASN A 104 9.50 -9.88 -8.19
N PHE A 105 9.67 -10.42 -6.98
CA PHE A 105 10.09 -11.80 -6.75
C PHE A 105 9.02 -12.65 -6.06
N GLY A 106 7.76 -12.52 -6.48
CA GLY A 106 6.68 -13.38 -5.97
C GLY A 106 6.58 -13.37 -4.42
N CYS A 107 6.66 -14.55 -3.81
CA CYS A 107 6.65 -14.72 -2.36
C CYS A 107 7.98 -14.41 -1.66
N ASP A 108 9.07 -14.25 -2.40
CA ASP A 108 10.35 -13.80 -1.85
C ASP A 108 10.41 -12.28 -1.65
N GLY A 109 9.36 -11.56 -2.04
CA GLY A 109 9.22 -10.13 -1.75
C GLY A 109 9.23 -9.24 -2.98
N GLY A 110 9.10 -7.94 -2.73
CA GLY A 110 8.80 -6.98 -3.78
C GLY A 110 8.73 -5.56 -3.29
N HIS A 111 8.36 -4.66 -4.18
CA HIS A 111 8.18 -3.25 -3.88
C HIS A 111 6.90 -2.71 -4.57
N PRO A 112 5.99 -2.03 -3.85
CA PRO A 112 4.72 -1.54 -4.39
C PRO A 112 4.81 -0.73 -5.69
N PHE A 113 5.87 0.09 -5.83
CA PHE A 113 6.15 0.83 -7.08
C PHE A 113 6.17 -0.07 -8.33
N LEU A 114 6.77 -1.26 -8.25
CA LEU A 114 6.84 -2.18 -9.38
C LEU A 114 5.48 -2.80 -9.68
N SER A 115 4.65 -3.06 -8.67
CA SER A 115 3.24 -3.43 -8.85
C SER A 115 2.46 -2.34 -9.57
N PHE A 116 2.65 -1.07 -9.18
CA PHE A 116 1.97 0.05 -9.85
C PHE A 116 2.43 0.22 -11.30
N LEU A 117 3.71 0.00 -11.58
CA LEU A 117 4.24 -0.05 -12.95
C LEU A 117 3.62 -1.21 -13.74
N TYR A 118 3.45 -2.37 -13.11
CA TYR A 118 2.72 -3.49 -13.69
C TYR A 118 1.25 -3.13 -14.00
N PHE A 119 0.54 -2.46 -13.09
CA PHE A 119 -0.85 -2.02 -13.29
C PHE A 119 -0.98 -1.00 -14.43
N LEU A 120 0.03 -0.14 -14.60
CA LEU A 120 0.10 0.83 -15.68
C LEU A 120 0.21 0.14 -17.05
N ASN A 121 1.08 -0.88 -17.14
CA ASN A 121 1.41 -1.53 -18.41
C ASN A 121 0.44 -2.66 -18.80
N ASN A 122 0.04 -3.48 -17.82
CA ASN A 122 -0.71 -4.72 -18.06
C ASN A 122 -2.14 -4.63 -17.55
N GLY A 123 -2.32 -3.97 -16.40
CA GLY A 123 -3.55 -3.98 -15.61
C GLY A 123 -3.71 -5.24 -14.77
N VAL A 124 -4.65 -5.18 -13.84
CA VAL A 124 -4.93 -6.24 -12.85
C VAL A 124 -6.37 -6.74 -12.99
N CYS A 125 -6.54 -8.05 -12.91
CA CYS A 125 -7.78 -8.80 -13.03
C CYS A 125 -8.56 -8.71 -11.73
N PHE A 126 -9.84 -9.08 -11.77
CA PHE A 126 -10.58 -9.32 -10.55
C PHE A 126 -10.08 -10.58 -9.84
N GLY A 127 -10.17 -10.59 -8.51
CA GLY A 127 -9.71 -11.68 -7.64
C GLY A 127 -10.49 -12.96 -7.85
N ASP A 128 -11.77 -12.89 -8.21
CA ASP A 128 -12.61 -14.04 -8.56
C ASP A 128 -12.20 -14.71 -9.89
N GLN A 129 -11.50 -14.00 -10.78
CA GLN A 129 -10.94 -14.55 -12.01
C GLN A 129 -9.55 -15.14 -11.81
N TYR A 130 -8.86 -14.78 -10.73
CA TYR A 130 -7.51 -15.21 -10.42
C TYR A 130 -7.30 -15.22 -8.90
N GLU A 131 -7.77 -16.28 -8.27
CA GLU A 131 -7.83 -16.42 -6.81
C GLU A 131 -6.45 -16.50 -6.16
N TYR A 132 -6.34 -15.98 -4.93
CA TYR A 132 -5.13 -16.00 -4.13
C TYR A 132 -4.86 -17.36 -3.48
N LYS A 133 -3.59 -17.78 -3.54
CA LYS A 133 -3.13 -19.12 -3.15
C LYS A 133 -2.02 -19.11 -2.10
N ALA A 134 -1.48 -17.93 -1.75
CA ALA A 134 -0.36 -17.77 -0.82
C ALA A 134 0.92 -18.52 -1.23
N HIS A 135 1.15 -18.67 -2.53
CA HIS A 135 2.42 -19.06 -3.14
C HIS A 135 2.48 -18.43 -4.54
N ASP A 136 3.67 -18.21 -5.10
CA ASP A 136 3.84 -17.82 -6.49
C ASP A 136 3.80 -19.04 -7.42
N ASP A 137 3.11 -18.90 -8.55
CA ASP A 137 3.10 -19.90 -9.61
C ASP A 137 4.17 -19.58 -10.65
N PHE A 138 4.79 -20.63 -11.21
CA PHE A 138 5.78 -20.47 -12.28
C PHE A 138 5.20 -19.80 -13.55
N PHE A 139 3.89 -19.95 -13.78
CA PHE A 139 3.23 -19.44 -14.98
C PHE A 139 2.24 -18.32 -14.63
N CYS A 140 2.49 -17.12 -15.17
CA CYS A 140 1.50 -16.06 -15.20
C CYS A 140 0.32 -16.40 -16.12
N LEU A 141 -0.88 -16.54 -15.54
CA LEU A 141 -2.10 -16.89 -16.28
C LEU A 141 -3.02 -15.70 -16.59
N SER A 142 -2.48 -14.46 -16.61
CA SER A 142 -3.28 -13.25 -16.78
C SER A 142 -4.05 -13.16 -18.12
N TYR A 143 -3.74 -14.01 -19.10
CA TYR A 143 -4.48 -14.10 -20.37
C TYR A 143 -5.90 -14.65 -20.18
N ARG A 144 -6.19 -15.30 -19.05
CA ARG A 144 -7.51 -15.86 -18.73
C ARG A 144 -8.52 -14.82 -18.24
N CYS A 145 -8.06 -13.62 -17.91
CA CYS A 145 -8.92 -12.59 -17.34
C CYS A 145 -9.75 -11.90 -18.42
N GLY A 146 -11.06 -11.76 -18.17
CA GLY A 146 -11.96 -11.04 -19.07
C GLY A 146 -11.83 -9.52 -18.98
N TYR A 147 -11.53 -8.99 -17.80
CA TYR A 147 -11.32 -7.56 -17.55
C TYR A 147 -9.99 -7.32 -16.83
N LYS A 148 -9.33 -6.20 -17.15
CA LYS A 148 -8.13 -5.74 -16.45
C LYS A 148 -8.26 -4.25 -16.12
N GLY A 149 -8.32 -3.93 -14.83
CA GLY A 149 -8.23 -2.56 -14.33
C GLY A 149 -6.83 -2.02 -14.58
N ARG A 150 -6.73 -0.84 -15.22
CA ARG A 150 -5.45 -0.20 -15.52
C ARG A 150 -5.26 1.10 -14.75
N LEU A 151 -4.06 1.28 -14.22
CA LEU A 151 -3.62 2.55 -13.65
C LEU A 151 -3.31 3.55 -14.78
N LYS A 152 -3.38 4.86 -14.50
CA LYS A 152 -3.07 5.92 -15.48
C LYS A 152 -1.82 6.71 -15.14
N LYS A 153 -1.57 6.96 -13.86
CA LYS A 153 -0.42 7.70 -13.35
C LYS A 153 -0.01 7.06 -12.02
N ILE A 154 1.29 7.08 -11.72
CA ILE A 154 1.84 6.69 -10.42
C ILE A 154 2.21 7.97 -9.70
N GLY A 155 1.65 8.20 -8.51
CA GLY A 155 2.00 9.35 -7.67
C GLY A 155 3.00 8.97 -6.59
N ASN A 156 3.72 9.97 -6.06
CA ASN A 156 4.42 9.82 -4.78
C ASN A 156 4.12 10.99 -3.85
N ALA A 157 4.31 10.74 -2.56
CA ALA A 157 4.30 11.73 -1.50
C ALA A 157 5.50 11.49 -0.59
N TYR A 158 6.13 12.55 -0.12
CA TYR A 158 7.14 12.48 0.93
C TYR A 158 6.48 12.32 2.31
N PRO A 159 7.23 11.86 3.34
CA PRO A 159 6.69 11.70 4.69
C PRO A 159 5.99 12.95 5.25
N TYR A 160 6.53 14.14 4.97
CA TYR A 160 5.94 15.41 5.42
C TYR A 160 4.68 15.82 4.62
N GLU A 161 4.38 15.15 3.51
CA GLU A 161 3.21 15.40 2.66
C GLU A 161 2.05 14.44 2.94
N LEU A 162 2.22 13.42 3.79
CA LEU A 162 1.23 12.34 3.95
C LEU A 162 -0.16 12.83 4.37
N ILE A 163 -0.24 13.81 5.29
CA ILE A 163 -1.52 14.41 5.70
C ILE A 163 -2.19 15.11 4.52
N MET A 164 -1.43 15.87 3.74
CA MET A 164 -1.93 16.54 2.53
C MET A 164 -2.41 15.52 1.50
N ALA A 165 -1.60 14.50 1.20
CA ALA A 165 -1.94 13.47 0.24
C ALA A 165 -3.18 12.65 0.66
N LEU A 166 -3.32 12.33 1.95
CA LEU A 166 -4.53 11.68 2.47
C LEU A 166 -5.77 12.53 2.30
N ASN A 167 -5.67 13.86 2.43
CA ASN A 167 -6.82 14.76 2.27
C ASN A 167 -7.19 14.99 0.80
N GLU A 168 -6.20 15.27 -0.03
CA GLU A 168 -6.41 15.73 -1.40
C GLU A 168 -6.49 14.57 -2.40
N VAL A 169 -5.81 13.44 -2.13
CA VAL A 169 -5.69 12.32 -3.08
C VAL A 169 -6.43 11.07 -2.60
N GLY A 170 -6.14 10.54 -1.41
CA GLY A 170 -6.73 9.25 -0.98
C GLY A 170 -5.79 8.43 -0.10
N PRO A 171 -6.17 7.18 0.22
CA PRO A 171 -5.29 6.21 0.85
C PRO A 171 -3.94 6.05 0.12
N ILE A 172 -2.88 5.78 0.87
CA ILE A 172 -1.50 5.79 0.35
C ILE A 172 -0.81 4.48 0.71
N THR A 173 -0.23 3.77 -0.26
CA THR A 173 0.66 2.66 0.05
C THR A 173 1.94 3.19 0.68
N VAL A 174 2.27 2.70 1.87
CA VAL A 174 3.47 3.06 2.62
C VAL A 174 4.29 1.83 2.95
N ASN A 175 5.59 2.05 3.11
CA ASN A 175 6.54 1.05 3.54
C ASN A 175 6.91 1.33 5.00
N VAL A 176 6.94 0.29 5.82
CA VAL A 176 7.18 0.38 7.27
C VAL A 176 8.27 -0.62 7.69
N GLY A 177 8.98 -0.28 8.76
CA GLY A 177 9.96 -1.15 9.41
C GLY A 177 9.32 -1.85 10.61
N VAL A 178 8.90 -3.09 10.40
CA VAL A 178 8.15 -3.92 11.36
C VAL A 178 9.11 -4.76 12.19
N SER A 179 8.91 -4.79 13.51
CA SER A 179 9.61 -5.66 14.45
C SER A 179 8.75 -6.87 14.85
N ASP A 180 9.33 -7.84 15.54
CA ASP A 180 8.59 -9.00 16.05
C ASP A 180 7.46 -8.59 17.03
N GLU A 181 7.62 -7.51 17.78
CA GLU A 181 6.58 -6.98 18.68
C GLU A 181 5.34 -6.50 17.94
N PHE A 182 5.50 -6.00 16.71
CA PHE A 182 4.37 -5.59 15.87
C PHE A 182 3.49 -6.78 15.48
N VAL A 183 4.06 -7.99 15.37
CA VAL A 183 3.29 -9.22 15.08
C VAL A 183 2.39 -9.60 16.26
N LEU A 184 2.80 -9.25 17.48
CA LEU A 184 2.04 -9.50 18.72
C LEU A 184 1.03 -8.40 19.06
N TYR A 185 1.01 -7.33 18.27
CA TYR A 185 0.11 -6.20 18.49
C TYR A 185 -1.36 -6.63 18.38
N SER A 186 -2.17 -6.24 19.37
CA SER A 186 -3.58 -6.63 19.44
C SER A 186 -4.55 -5.46 19.68
N GLY A 187 -4.07 -4.24 19.91
CA GLY A 187 -4.93 -3.06 20.03
C GLY A 187 -4.23 -1.83 20.62
N GLY A 188 -4.89 -0.67 20.49
CA GLY A 188 -4.40 0.62 21.02
C GLY A 188 -3.56 1.44 20.04
N ILE A 189 -2.54 2.12 20.55
CA ILE A 189 -1.46 2.69 19.73
C ILE A 189 -0.24 1.81 19.93
N PHE A 190 0.38 1.39 18.84
CA PHE A 190 1.66 0.67 18.90
C PHE A 190 2.79 1.62 19.29
N GLU A 191 3.47 1.34 20.41
CA GLU A 191 4.63 2.10 20.92
C GLU A 191 5.92 1.24 21.00
N GLY A 192 5.90 0.03 20.43
CA GLY A 192 7.03 -0.88 20.39
C GLY A 192 8.15 -0.43 19.43
N PRO A 193 9.29 -1.15 19.39
CA PRO A 193 10.42 -0.80 18.57
C PRO A 193 10.13 -0.96 17.08
N CYS A 194 10.72 -0.11 16.25
CA CYS A 194 10.70 -0.24 14.80
C CYS A 194 11.97 -0.96 14.31
N SER A 195 11.83 -1.71 13.21
CA SER A 195 13.01 -2.16 12.45
C SER A 195 13.72 -0.94 11.82
N PRO A 196 15.07 -0.90 11.81
CA PRO A 196 15.82 0.16 11.10
C PRO A 196 15.66 0.06 9.57
N GLU A 197 15.22 -1.10 9.07
CA GLU A 197 15.04 -1.37 7.65
C GLU A 197 13.56 -1.54 7.33
N LEU A 198 13.14 -0.97 6.19
CA LEU A 198 11.80 -1.17 5.67
C LEU A 198 11.67 -2.60 5.13
N ASN A 199 10.75 -3.35 5.71
CA ASN A 199 10.57 -4.78 5.46
C ASN A 199 9.10 -5.17 5.19
N HIS A 200 8.16 -4.23 5.26
CA HIS A 200 6.75 -4.50 5.05
C HIS A 200 6.04 -3.34 4.34
N SER A 201 5.02 -3.65 3.54
CA SER A 201 4.20 -2.68 2.83
C SER A 201 2.75 -2.77 3.29
N VAL A 202 2.13 -1.62 3.57
CA VAL A 202 0.75 -1.52 4.06
C VAL A 202 0.01 -0.36 3.38
N LEU A 203 -1.31 -0.30 3.55
CA LEU A 203 -2.12 0.83 3.13
C LEU A 203 -2.35 1.78 4.31
N LEU A 204 -1.88 3.02 4.19
CA LEU A 204 -2.23 4.10 5.10
C LEU A 204 -3.63 4.62 4.74
N VAL A 205 -4.60 4.37 5.62
CA VAL A 205 -6.03 4.66 5.40
C VAL A 205 -6.55 5.88 6.14
N GLY A 206 -5.69 6.60 6.86
CA GLY A 206 -6.14 7.73 7.65
C GLY A 206 -5.16 8.18 8.70
N TYR A 207 -5.62 9.10 9.55
CA TYR A 207 -4.91 9.60 10.72
C TYR A 207 -5.92 10.13 11.74
N GLY A 208 -5.51 10.20 13.00
CA GLY A 208 -6.35 10.73 14.08
C GLY A 208 -5.55 10.91 15.37
N LYS A 209 -6.24 11.37 16.41
CA LYS A 209 -5.69 11.54 17.76
C LYS A 209 -6.57 10.77 18.74
N VAL A 210 -5.94 10.11 19.71
CA VAL A 210 -6.64 9.59 20.89
C VAL A 210 -6.20 10.39 22.11
N LYS A 211 -7.11 10.59 23.06
CA LYS A 211 -6.71 11.15 24.35
C LYS A 211 -5.92 10.08 25.10
N LYS A 212 -4.68 10.38 25.48
CA LYS A 212 -3.90 9.52 26.36
C LYS A 212 -4.66 9.43 27.70
N SER A 213 -5.21 8.27 27.98
CA SER A 213 -5.86 7.97 29.26
C SER A 213 -4.77 7.63 30.28
N LEU A 214 -4.68 8.41 31.36
CA LEU A 214 -3.76 8.18 32.48
C LEU A 214 -4.04 6.86 33.24
N ALA A 215 -5.17 6.19 32.99
CA ALA A 215 -5.59 5.00 33.72
C ALA A 215 -4.74 3.73 33.46
N PHE A 216 -3.76 3.78 32.56
CA PHE A 216 -2.85 2.65 32.25
C PHE A 216 -1.41 2.88 32.74
N GLU A 217 -1.11 3.99 33.42
CA GLU A 217 0.23 4.20 34.00
C GLU A 217 0.42 3.48 35.35
N ASP A 218 -0.64 2.95 35.98
CA ASP A 218 -0.59 2.36 37.33
C ASP A 218 -0.44 0.81 37.38
N SER A 219 -0.30 0.10 36.26
CA SER A 219 -0.19 -1.38 36.29
C SER A 219 1.23 -1.95 36.17
N HIS A 220 2.26 -1.12 36.12
CA HIS A 220 3.65 -1.56 36.02
C HIS A 220 4.61 -0.76 36.93
N THR A 221 4.35 -0.79 38.24
CA THR A 221 5.36 -0.59 39.30
C THR A 221 5.37 -1.77 40.25
#